data_AF-F2SS26-F1
#
_entry.id   AF-F2SS26-F1
#
_cell.length_a   1.000
_cell.length_b   1.000
_cell.length_c   1.000
_cell.angle_alpha   90.00
_cell.angle_beta   90.00
_cell.angle_gamma   90.00
#
_symmetry.space_group_name_H-M   'P 1'
#
loop_
_entity.id
_entity.type
_entity.pdbx_description
1 polymer ?
#
loop_
_entity_poly.entity_id
_entity_poly.type
_entity_poly.pdbx_seq_one_letter_code
_entity_poly.pdbx_strand_id
1 'polypeptide(L)'
;MEVDKQTFIPGRTKLAPGETLSPDPSTYDMLHTLSTPWPCLSFDIVRDSLGDNRKLYPATVYAVAGTQADSRRAKENELMVLKLSGLSRMERERNEDSDDESDSDDDSSSDPILESKSIPLNFTTNRIRSHQTPHASGDPTKPPQTLAACMLENTQIVIHDVSQHLASFDNPGLIIPPSAAKPLSTLRMHKSEGYALDWSPLYPLGKLLTGDNDGLIYVTTRSEGGGWVTDSRPFVGHSSSVEEIQWSPNEKNVFASASSDGTVKVWDVRSKSRKPAVDVKISNTDINVMSWSKQTFHLLATGADDGQWGVWDLRQWKPEPSNSGSSQIKAEAVASFDFHTEPITSIEWHPTDDSVVAVSSADNTLTLWDLAVELDDEESREEAGLADVPSQLLFVHYMELVKELHWQEQMPGTIMATGGNGFGVFKTISV
;
A
#
# COMPACT_ATOMS: atom_id res chain seq x y z
N MET A 1 8.71 -34.16 -20.05
CA MET A 1 7.83 -34.55 -18.94
C MET A 1 6.67 -33.57 -19.00
N GLU A 2 5.45 -34.06 -19.15
CA GLU A 2 4.27 -33.21 -18.96
C GLU A 2 4.30 -32.75 -17.51
N VAL A 3 4.45 -31.43 -17.31
CA VAL A 3 4.28 -30.82 -15.99
C VAL A 3 2.79 -30.86 -15.72
N ASP A 4 2.37 -31.49 -14.62
CA ASP A 4 0.97 -31.52 -14.22
C ASP A 4 0.50 -30.09 -13.96
N LYS A 5 -0.42 -29.59 -14.80
CA LYS A 5 -0.95 -28.22 -14.73
C LYS A 5 -2.17 -28.22 -13.80
N GLN A 6 -1.97 -28.44 -12.51
CA GLN A 6 -3.04 -28.26 -11.52
C GLN A 6 -3.04 -26.82 -11.02
N THR A 7 -4.21 -26.18 -10.99
CA THR A 7 -4.38 -24.86 -10.38
C THR A 7 -4.05 -24.94 -8.89
N PHE A 8 -3.11 -24.11 -8.44
CA PHE A 8 -2.83 -23.98 -7.02
C PHE A 8 -3.94 -23.19 -6.34
N ILE A 9 -4.58 -23.78 -5.33
CA ILE A 9 -5.56 -23.09 -4.50
C ILE A 9 -4.95 -22.93 -3.10
N PRO A 10 -4.70 -21.69 -2.63
CA PRO A 10 -4.23 -21.44 -1.27
C PRO A 10 -5.07 -22.19 -0.23
N GLY A 11 -4.43 -22.74 0.80
CA GLY A 11 -5.11 -23.50 1.86
C GLY A 11 -5.53 -24.93 1.49
N ARG A 12 -5.71 -25.26 0.19
CA ARG A 12 -6.06 -26.62 -0.26
C ARG A 12 -4.86 -27.39 -0.80
N THR A 13 -4.09 -26.75 -1.66
CA THR A 13 -2.94 -27.38 -2.30
C THR A 13 -1.73 -27.26 -1.38
N LYS A 14 -1.13 -28.41 -1.01
CA LYS A 14 0.14 -28.46 -0.27
C LYS A 14 1.23 -28.91 -1.21
N LEU A 15 2.26 -28.08 -1.37
CA LEU A 15 3.44 -28.44 -2.14
C LEU A 15 4.15 -29.61 -1.46
N ALA A 16 4.46 -30.65 -2.22
CA ALA A 16 5.33 -31.72 -1.76
C ALA A 16 6.78 -31.20 -1.63
N PRO A 17 7.63 -31.85 -0.82
CA PRO A 17 9.04 -31.46 -0.71
C PRO A 17 9.73 -31.42 -2.07
N GLY A 18 10.25 -30.24 -2.44
CA GLY A 18 10.95 -30.00 -3.70
C GLY A 18 10.08 -29.50 -4.85
N GLU A 19 8.77 -29.38 -4.67
CA GLU A 19 7.90 -28.68 -5.62
C GLU A 19 8.05 -27.16 -5.49
N THR A 20 7.96 -26.46 -6.62
CA THR A 20 8.02 -25.01 -6.70
C THR A 20 6.80 -24.49 -7.45
N LEU A 21 6.22 -23.39 -6.97
CA LEU A 21 5.20 -22.66 -7.72
C LEU A 21 5.86 -21.84 -8.81
N SER A 22 5.34 -21.95 -10.02
CA SER A 22 5.63 -21.04 -11.12
C SER A 22 4.33 -20.35 -11.53
N PRO A 23 4.33 -19.01 -11.70
CA PRO A 23 3.16 -18.32 -12.20
C PRO A 23 2.84 -18.80 -13.62
N ASP A 24 1.55 -18.89 -13.97
CA ASP A 24 1.12 -19.09 -15.36
C ASP A 24 1.26 -17.75 -16.11
N PRO A 25 2.21 -17.61 -17.05
CA PRO A 25 2.46 -16.34 -17.74
C PRO A 25 1.25 -15.82 -18.53
N SER A 26 0.33 -16.70 -18.96
CA SER A 26 -0.84 -16.32 -19.75
C SER A 26 -1.85 -15.46 -18.97
N THR A 27 -1.75 -15.48 -17.64
CA THR A 27 -2.64 -14.76 -16.72
C THR A 27 -2.14 -13.34 -16.39
N TYR A 28 -0.98 -12.95 -16.92
CA TYR A 28 -0.36 -11.64 -16.72
C TYR A 28 -0.14 -10.93 -18.05
N ASP A 29 -0.43 -9.63 -18.10
CA ASP A 29 0.08 -8.75 -19.16
C ASP A 29 1.53 -8.32 -18.88
N MET A 30 1.91 -8.20 -17.61
CA MET A 30 3.25 -7.82 -17.17
C MET A 30 3.55 -8.53 -15.85
N LEU A 31 4.74 -9.10 -15.69
CA LEU A 31 5.19 -9.71 -14.44
C LEU A 31 6.71 -9.63 -14.32
N HIS A 32 7.19 -8.79 -13.40
CA HIS A 32 8.61 -8.59 -13.13
C HIS A 32 8.91 -8.64 -11.65
N THR A 33 10.05 -9.22 -11.28
CA THR A 33 10.56 -9.21 -9.90
C THR A 33 11.97 -8.62 -9.91
N LEU A 34 12.19 -7.59 -9.09
CA LEU A 34 13.46 -6.89 -8.99
C LEU A 34 13.96 -6.91 -7.55
N SER A 35 15.13 -7.50 -7.33
CA SER A 35 15.70 -7.67 -5.99
C SER A 35 16.44 -6.44 -5.49
N THR A 36 16.32 -6.18 -4.19
CA THR A 36 17.07 -5.15 -3.46
C THR A 36 18.13 -5.77 -2.55
N PRO A 37 19.13 -4.98 -2.10
CA PRO A 37 20.15 -5.47 -1.16
C PRO A 37 19.57 -5.97 0.17
N TRP A 38 18.44 -5.39 0.57
CA TRP A 38 17.72 -5.68 1.80
C TRP A 38 16.21 -5.72 1.54
N PRO A 39 15.45 -6.55 2.28
CA PRO A 39 13.99 -6.49 2.21
C PRO A 39 13.51 -5.13 2.69
N CYS A 40 12.36 -4.71 2.18
CA CYS A 40 11.70 -3.48 2.60
C CYS A 40 10.38 -3.88 3.28
N LEU A 41 10.14 -3.38 4.50
CA LEU A 41 8.84 -3.54 5.14
C LEU A 41 7.79 -2.67 4.48
N SER A 42 8.22 -1.52 3.97
CA SER A 42 7.33 -0.54 3.38
C SER A 42 7.98 0.22 2.24
N PHE A 43 7.15 0.62 1.29
CA PHE A 43 7.50 1.50 0.18
C PHE A 43 6.32 2.42 -0.13
N ASP A 44 6.51 3.37 -1.03
CA ASP A 44 5.42 4.16 -1.59
C ASP A 44 5.76 4.53 -3.04
N ILE A 45 4.74 4.54 -3.89
CA ILE A 45 4.89 4.85 -5.31
C ILE A 45 4.94 6.37 -5.47
N VAL A 46 5.96 6.87 -6.15
CA VAL A 46 6.11 8.28 -6.45
C VAL A 46 5.55 8.56 -7.84
N ARG A 47 4.60 9.49 -7.89
CA ARG A 47 4.02 9.97 -9.15
C ARG A 47 5.09 10.68 -9.99
N ASP A 48 5.20 10.29 -11.26
CA ASP A 48 6.20 10.77 -12.22
C ASP A 48 5.62 11.77 -13.24
N SER A 49 6.46 12.25 -14.16
CA SER A 49 6.07 13.18 -15.23
C SER A 49 5.76 12.51 -16.58
N LEU A 50 5.59 11.18 -16.62
CA LEU A 50 5.37 10.40 -17.84
C LEU A 50 3.88 10.38 -18.26
N GLY A 51 3.00 11.00 -17.46
CA GLY A 51 1.57 11.12 -17.73
C GLY A 51 0.72 10.07 -17.00
N ASP A 52 -0.60 10.23 -17.10
CA ASP A 52 -1.61 9.32 -16.54
C ASP A 52 -2.07 8.29 -17.57
N ASN A 53 -2.72 7.22 -17.10
CA ASN A 53 -3.30 6.17 -17.94
C ASN A 53 -2.29 5.56 -18.93
N ARG A 54 -1.05 5.36 -18.46
CA ARG A 54 0.03 4.76 -19.25
C ARG A 54 -0.26 3.28 -19.48
N LYS A 55 -0.37 2.88 -20.75
CA LYS A 55 -0.64 1.50 -21.20
C LYS A 55 0.44 0.93 -22.12
N LEU A 56 1.42 1.75 -22.50
CA LEU A 56 2.50 1.36 -23.40
C LEU A 56 3.65 0.72 -22.61
N TYR A 57 4.33 -0.22 -23.26
CA TYR A 57 5.51 -0.90 -22.76
C TYR A 57 6.76 -0.45 -23.55
N PRO A 58 7.97 -0.59 -22.97
CA PRO A 58 8.24 -0.95 -21.58
C PRO A 58 7.77 0.13 -20.61
N ALA A 59 7.22 -0.30 -19.47
CA ALA A 59 6.77 0.61 -18.44
C ALA A 59 7.90 1.05 -17.50
N THR A 60 7.63 2.09 -16.74
CA THR A 60 8.54 2.65 -15.73
C THR A 60 7.75 3.05 -14.49
N VAL A 61 8.29 2.76 -13.31
CA VAL A 61 7.73 3.09 -12.00
C VAL A 61 8.81 3.74 -11.14
N TYR A 62 8.46 4.82 -10.44
CA TYR A 62 9.31 5.46 -9.44
C TYR A 62 8.73 5.19 -8.05
N ALA A 63 9.59 4.96 -7.08
CA ALA A 63 9.16 4.66 -5.72
C ALA A 63 10.19 5.15 -4.69
N VAL A 64 9.77 5.20 -3.43
CA VAL A 64 10.67 5.29 -2.28
C VAL A 64 10.45 4.07 -1.39
N ALA A 65 11.51 3.54 -0.80
CA ALA A 65 11.43 2.38 0.07
C ALA A 65 12.36 2.52 1.27
N GLY A 66 11.98 1.92 2.40
CA GLY A 66 12.83 1.85 3.58
C GLY A 66 13.28 0.42 3.83
N THR A 67 14.57 0.20 4.02
CA THR A 67 15.12 -1.14 4.20
C THR A 67 14.93 -1.67 5.63
N GLN A 68 15.01 -3.00 5.74
CA GLN A 68 15.15 -3.77 6.98
C GLN A 68 16.41 -4.65 6.88
N ALA A 69 17.55 -4.06 7.21
CA ALA A 69 18.81 -4.79 7.31
C ALA A 69 18.81 -5.74 8.52
N ASP A 70 19.59 -6.83 8.44
CA ASP A 70 19.85 -7.72 9.59
C ASP A 70 20.32 -6.87 10.78
N SER A 71 19.83 -7.18 11.98
CA SER A 71 20.21 -6.52 13.24
C SER A 71 21.71 -6.27 13.42
N ARG A 72 22.58 -7.19 12.97
CA ARG A 72 24.05 -7.06 13.05
C ARG A 72 24.62 -6.05 12.04
N ARG A 73 23.84 -5.72 11.03
CA ARG A 73 24.12 -4.80 9.93
C ARG A 73 23.14 -3.63 9.91
N ALA A 74 22.56 -3.25 11.04
CA ALA A 74 21.57 -2.15 11.13
C ALA A 74 22.06 -0.81 10.55
N LYS A 75 23.38 -0.57 10.52
CA LYS A 75 24.00 0.61 9.89
C LYS A 75 23.88 0.64 8.36
N GLU A 76 23.55 -0.48 7.74
CA GLU A 76 23.28 -0.61 6.30
C GLU A 76 21.83 -0.25 5.96
N ASN A 77 21.01 0.13 6.94
CA ASN A 77 19.66 0.61 6.67
C ASN A 77 19.67 1.97 5.96
N GLU A 78 18.84 2.08 4.93
CA GLU A 78 18.74 3.23 4.05
C GLU A 78 17.30 3.51 3.61
N LEU A 79 17.06 4.77 3.26
CA LEU A 79 15.97 5.22 2.41
C LEU A 79 16.45 5.09 0.97
N MET A 80 15.81 4.20 0.21
CA MET A 80 16.05 4.01 -1.21
C MET A 80 15.07 4.86 -2.01
N VAL A 81 15.58 5.60 -2.99
CA VAL A 81 14.80 6.21 -4.07
C VAL A 81 15.01 5.34 -5.29
N LEU A 82 13.94 4.85 -5.90
CA LEU A 82 13.96 3.77 -6.88
C LEU A 82 13.41 4.24 -8.23
N LYS A 83 14.00 3.73 -9.32
CA LYS A 83 13.42 3.73 -10.66
C LYS A 83 13.47 2.30 -11.20
N LEU A 84 12.30 1.75 -11.45
CA LEU A 84 12.10 0.45 -12.09
C LEU A 84 11.73 0.74 -13.55
N SER A 85 12.55 0.31 -14.50
CA SER A 85 12.35 0.58 -15.94
C SER A 85 12.56 -0.69 -16.76
N GLY A 86 12.24 -0.64 -18.06
CA GLY A 86 12.33 -1.83 -18.92
C GLY A 86 11.27 -2.88 -18.60
N LEU A 87 10.18 -2.50 -17.91
CA LEU A 87 9.12 -3.43 -17.51
C LEU A 87 8.28 -3.78 -18.76
N SER A 88 8.68 -4.82 -19.49
CA SER A 88 8.07 -5.23 -20.74
C SER A 88 6.76 -6.02 -20.53
N ARG A 89 5.98 -6.14 -21.60
CA ARG A 89 4.83 -7.06 -21.66
C ARG A 89 5.32 -8.51 -21.63
N MET A 90 4.50 -9.42 -21.09
CA MET A 90 4.73 -10.86 -21.24
C MET A 90 4.53 -11.29 -22.70
N GLU A 91 5.42 -12.13 -23.22
CA GLU A 91 5.24 -12.76 -24.53
C GLU A 91 4.11 -13.79 -24.44
N ARG A 92 3.03 -13.59 -25.21
CA ARG A 92 1.97 -14.59 -25.36
C ARG A 92 2.34 -15.52 -26.50
N GLU A 93 2.34 -16.83 -26.28
CA GLU A 93 2.42 -17.81 -27.36
C GLU A 93 1.25 -17.53 -28.33
N ARG A 94 1.56 -17.03 -29.53
CA ARG A 94 0.54 -16.82 -30.56
C ARG A 94 0.03 -18.21 -30.95
N ASN A 95 -1.25 -18.49 -30.70
CA ASN A 95 -1.92 -19.60 -31.35
C ASN A 95 -1.85 -19.36 -32.87
N GLU A 96 -1.49 -20.38 -33.64
CA GLU A 96 -1.28 -20.32 -35.11
C GLU A 96 -2.55 -19.95 -35.92
N ASP A 97 -3.66 -19.56 -35.28
CA ASP A 97 -4.98 -19.34 -35.88
C ASP A 97 -5.54 -17.90 -35.73
N SER A 98 -4.77 -16.92 -35.24
CA SER A 98 -5.23 -15.51 -35.20
C SER A 98 -4.55 -14.66 -36.28
N ASP A 99 -5.28 -14.37 -37.36
CA ASP A 99 -4.94 -13.43 -38.45
C ASP A 99 -4.98 -11.94 -38.00
N ASP A 100 -4.50 -11.61 -36.80
CA ASP A 100 -4.34 -10.21 -36.38
C ASP A 100 -2.93 -9.73 -36.74
N GLU A 101 -2.83 -9.13 -37.93
CA GLU A 101 -1.71 -8.30 -38.32
C GLU A 101 -1.68 -7.02 -37.46
N SER A 102 -0.90 -7.07 -36.39
CA SER A 102 -0.22 -5.88 -35.90
C SER A 102 1.26 -6.18 -35.75
N ASP A 103 2.00 -5.81 -36.80
CA ASP A 103 3.44 -5.69 -36.81
C ASP A 103 3.89 -4.67 -35.76
N SER A 104 4.60 -5.15 -34.76
CA SER A 104 5.54 -4.36 -33.96
C SER A 104 6.72 -5.26 -33.62
N ASP A 105 7.57 -5.47 -34.62
CA ASP A 105 8.86 -6.17 -34.53
C ASP A 105 9.91 -5.42 -33.67
N ASP A 106 9.49 -4.59 -32.71
CA ASP A 106 10.39 -3.78 -31.86
C ASP A 106 10.17 -4.01 -30.35
N ASP A 107 9.32 -4.97 -29.96
CA ASP A 107 9.22 -5.45 -28.57
C ASP A 107 10.43 -6.35 -28.25
N SER A 108 11.65 -5.79 -28.30
CA SER A 108 12.79 -6.47 -27.70
C SER A 108 12.50 -6.64 -26.21
N SER A 109 12.43 -7.88 -25.72
CA SER A 109 12.33 -8.19 -24.29
C SER A 109 13.56 -7.63 -23.57
N SER A 110 13.44 -6.37 -23.14
CA SER A 110 14.48 -5.72 -22.34
C SER A 110 14.39 -6.25 -20.93
N ASP A 111 15.51 -6.72 -20.38
CA ASP A 111 15.57 -7.10 -18.97
C ASP A 111 15.17 -5.90 -18.09
N PRO A 112 14.33 -6.10 -17.07
CA PRO A 112 13.91 -5.02 -16.19
C PRO A 112 15.11 -4.50 -15.39
N ILE A 113 15.21 -3.18 -15.25
CA ILE A 113 16.32 -2.50 -14.58
C ILE A 113 15.80 -1.82 -13.31
N LEU A 114 16.44 -2.13 -12.19
CA LEU A 114 16.28 -1.42 -10.93
C LEU A 114 17.46 -0.48 -10.69
N GLU A 115 17.23 0.82 -10.82
CA GLU A 115 18.17 1.83 -10.37
C GLU A 115 17.78 2.35 -8.98
N SER A 116 18.77 2.57 -8.12
CA SER A 116 18.55 3.12 -6.77
C SER A 116 19.53 4.25 -6.44
N LYS A 117 19.05 5.20 -5.62
CA LYS A 117 19.85 6.18 -4.90
C LYS A 117 19.51 6.10 -3.42
N SER A 118 20.53 6.09 -2.56
CA SER A 118 20.35 5.78 -1.15
C SER A 118 20.67 6.94 -0.23
N ILE A 119 19.88 7.08 0.82
CA ILE A 119 20.08 8.01 1.93
C ILE A 119 20.23 7.18 3.23
N PRO A 120 21.36 7.25 3.96
CA PRO A 120 21.55 6.44 5.16
C PRO A 120 20.57 6.77 6.29
N LEU A 121 19.95 5.75 6.88
CA LEU A 121 19.00 5.87 8.01
C LEU A 121 19.53 5.22 9.31
N ASN A 122 20.34 4.16 9.21
CA ASN A 122 20.92 3.37 10.32
C ASN A 122 19.93 2.61 11.22
N PHE A 123 18.64 2.66 10.92
CA PHE A 123 17.57 1.99 11.66
C PHE A 123 16.55 1.44 10.66
N THR A 124 15.91 0.32 11.01
CA THR A 124 14.83 -0.24 10.21
C THR A 124 13.74 0.81 9.99
N THR A 125 13.22 0.88 8.77
CA THR A 125 12.04 1.70 8.47
C THR A 125 10.79 0.83 8.57
N ASN A 126 9.93 1.13 9.55
CA ASN A 126 8.68 0.41 9.79
C ASN A 126 7.61 0.80 8.75
N ARG A 127 7.51 2.10 8.45
CA ARG A 127 6.65 2.61 7.39
C ARG A 127 7.26 3.82 6.68
N ILE A 128 7.03 3.91 5.38
CA ILE A 128 7.37 5.08 4.56
C ILE A 128 6.15 5.55 3.76
N ARG A 129 5.95 6.87 3.70
CA ARG A 129 4.98 7.50 2.81
C ARG A 129 5.58 8.73 2.14
N SER A 130 5.27 8.90 0.87
CA SER A 130 5.69 10.02 0.05
C SER A 130 4.59 11.08 -0.06
N HIS A 131 4.99 12.33 -0.29
CA HIS A 131 4.07 13.44 -0.53
C HIS A 131 4.67 14.41 -1.52
N GLN A 132 3.97 14.65 -2.63
CA GLN A 132 4.35 15.65 -3.60
C GLN A 132 3.64 16.96 -3.32
N THR A 133 4.42 17.99 -3.02
CA THR A 133 3.88 19.35 -2.93
C THR A 133 3.53 19.88 -4.31
N PRO A 134 2.53 20.77 -4.44
CA PRO A 134 2.27 21.44 -5.70
C PRO A 134 3.51 22.19 -6.20
N HIS A 135 3.56 22.38 -7.52
CA HIS A 135 4.63 23.13 -8.19
C HIS A 135 4.81 24.51 -7.54
N ALA A 136 5.96 24.72 -6.89
CA ALA A 136 6.21 25.85 -5.98
C ALA A 136 6.05 27.25 -6.62
N SER A 137 6.05 27.34 -7.95
CA SER A 137 5.89 28.60 -8.70
C SER A 137 4.73 28.61 -9.69
N GLY A 138 3.86 27.58 -9.70
CA GLY A 138 2.90 27.38 -10.79
C GLY A 138 3.58 27.18 -12.16
N ASP A 139 4.90 26.97 -12.16
CA ASP A 139 5.70 26.67 -13.34
C ASP A 139 5.69 25.14 -13.53
N PRO A 140 4.95 24.63 -14.53
CA PRO A 140 4.85 23.19 -14.77
C PRO A 140 6.17 22.59 -15.27
N THR A 141 7.20 23.40 -15.54
CA THR A 141 8.50 22.92 -16.02
C THR A 141 9.44 22.46 -14.90
N LYS A 142 9.15 22.79 -13.64
CA LYS A 142 9.95 22.34 -12.48
C LYS A 142 9.25 21.17 -11.79
N PRO A 143 9.92 20.03 -11.57
CA PRO A 143 9.29 18.88 -10.93
C PRO A 143 8.81 19.25 -9.51
N PRO A 144 7.72 18.65 -9.03
CA PRO A 144 7.21 18.89 -7.68
C PRO A 144 8.26 18.49 -6.64
N GLN A 145 8.28 19.22 -5.51
CA GLN A 145 9.07 18.77 -4.37
C GLN A 145 8.42 17.50 -3.80
N THR A 146 9.19 16.42 -3.72
CA THR A 146 8.77 15.11 -3.21
C THR A 146 9.39 14.90 -1.84
N LEU A 147 8.53 14.82 -0.83
CA LEU A 147 8.90 14.55 0.54
C LEU A 147 8.71 13.06 0.82
N ALA A 148 9.64 12.44 1.54
CA ALA A 148 9.48 11.09 2.07
C ALA A 148 9.55 11.15 3.60
N ALA A 149 8.49 10.70 4.29
CA ALA A 149 8.50 10.49 5.73
C ALA A 149 8.78 9.02 6.00
N CYS A 150 9.77 8.73 6.84
CA CYS A 150 10.11 7.38 7.29
C CYS A 150 9.91 7.28 8.80
N MET A 151 9.02 6.39 9.23
CA MET A 151 8.87 6.01 10.64
C MET A 151 9.85 4.88 10.95
N LEU A 152 10.77 5.14 11.88
CA LEU A 152 11.89 4.24 12.19
C LEU A 152 11.63 3.47 13.49
N GLU A 153 12.20 2.26 13.60
CA GLU A 153 12.12 1.40 14.81
C GLU A 153 12.64 2.10 16.08
N ASN A 154 13.45 3.16 15.93
CA ASN A 154 14.00 3.92 17.05
C ASN A 154 13.08 5.05 17.55
N THR A 155 11.79 5.03 17.21
CA THR A 155 10.74 6.01 17.56
C THR A 155 10.78 7.34 16.79
N GLN A 156 11.78 7.56 15.94
CA GLN A 156 11.92 8.80 15.18
C GLN A 156 11.14 8.73 13.88
N ILE A 157 10.60 9.87 13.46
CA ILE A 157 10.11 10.07 12.10
C ILE A 157 11.05 11.06 11.42
N VAL A 158 11.70 10.63 10.35
CA VAL A 158 12.56 11.50 9.54
C VAL A 158 11.86 11.90 8.26
N ILE A 159 11.98 13.17 7.87
CA ILE A 159 11.40 13.69 6.63
C ILE A 159 12.53 14.15 5.74
N HIS A 160 12.64 13.54 4.55
CA HIS A 160 13.65 13.86 3.54
C HIS A 160 13.02 14.51 2.31
N ASP A 161 13.78 15.38 1.65
CA ASP A 161 13.50 15.82 0.28
C ASP A 161 14.24 14.91 -0.69
N VAL A 162 13.50 14.13 -1.47
CA VAL A 162 14.05 13.16 -2.42
C VAL A 162 14.05 13.66 -3.87
N SER A 163 13.63 14.90 -4.13
CA SER A 163 13.49 15.43 -5.49
C SER A 163 14.77 15.38 -6.32
N GLN A 164 15.92 15.68 -5.72
CA GLN A 164 17.21 15.62 -6.44
C GLN A 164 17.63 14.17 -6.77
N HIS A 165 17.21 13.21 -5.94
CA HIS A 165 17.49 11.79 -6.17
C HIS A 165 16.64 11.29 -7.33
N LEU A 166 15.34 11.60 -7.35
CA LEU A 166 14.44 11.30 -8.46
C LEU A 166 14.93 11.93 -9.77
N ALA A 167 15.22 13.24 -9.76
CA ALA A 167 15.68 13.95 -10.94
C ALA A 167 17.00 13.39 -11.50
N SER A 168 17.84 12.77 -10.67
CA SER A 168 19.13 12.22 -11.11
C SER A 168 18.99 11.02 -12.05
N PHE A 169 17.86 10.31 -12.03
CA PHE A 169 17.63 9.19 -12.94
C PHE A 169 17.37 9.64 -14.39
N ASP A 170 16.80 10.83 -14.57
CA ASP A 170 16.39 11.33 -15.89
C ASP A 170 17.28 12.44 -16.41
N ASN A 171 18.23 12.90 -15.60
CA ASN A 171 19.19 13.95 -15.96
C ASN A 171 20.62 13.44 -15.81
N PRO A 172 21.18 12.77 -16.85
CA PRO A 172 22.54 12.28 -16.83
C PRO A 172 23.55 13.37 -16.46
N GLY A 173 24.40 13.08 -15.48
CA GLY A 173 25.40 14.04 -14.98
C GLY A 173 24.91 14.97 -13.87
N LEU A 174 23.64 14.89 -13.44
CA LEU A 174 23.17 15.59 -12.23
C LEU A 174 23.92 15.05 -11.00
N ILE A 175 24.62 15.94 -10.30
CA ILE A 175 25.32 15.61 -9.06
C ILE A 175 24.39 15.91 -7.88
N ILE A 176 24.02 14.87 -7.13
CA ILE A 176 23.25 15.01 -5.89
C ILE A 176 24.19 15.63 -4.83
N PRO A 177 23.87 16.83 -4.28
CA PRO A 177 24.73 17.44 -3.29
C PRO A 177 24.69 16.63 -1.98
N PRO A 178 25.80 16.52 -1.22
CA PRO A 178 25.81 15.80 0.06
C PRO A 178 24.78 16.31 1.08
N SER A 179 24.34 17.56 0.95
CA SER A 179 23.28 18.14 1.78
C SER A 179 21.91 17.52 1.54
N ALA A 180 21.65 16.91 0.37
CA ALA A 180 20.37 16.26 0.05
C ALA A 180 20.14 14.98 0.88
N ALA A 181 21.21 14.37 1.41
CA ALA A 181 21.09 13.25 2.33
C ALA A 181 20.68 13.68 3.76
N LYS A 182 20.65 14.98 4.07
CA LYS A 182 20.23 15.45 5.40
C LYS A 182 18.71 15.50 5.49
N PRO A 183 18.10 15.05 6.60
CA PRO A 183 16.67 15.20 6.80
C PRO A 183 16.30 16.69 6.88
N LEU A 184 15.17 17.05 6.30
CA LEU A 184 14.52 18.35 6.51
C LEU A 184 14.03 18.48 7.95
N SER A 185 13.60 17.36 8.55
CA SER A 185 13.13 17.32 9.94
C SER A 185 13.33 15.93 10.53
N THR A 186 13.50 15.90 11.86
CA THR A 186 13.43 14.68 12.65
C THR A 186 12.47 14.90 13.80
N LEU A 187 11.33 14.23 13.74
CA LEU A 187 10.28 14.30 14.74
C LEU A 187 10.56 13.26 15.84
N ARG A 188 10.39 13.67 17.10
CA ARG A 188 10.83 12.92 18.30
C ARG A 188 9.78 12.98 19.43
N MET A 189 8.50 12.95 19.06
CA MET A 189 7.38 13.05 19.98
C MET A 189 6.94 11.69 20.55
N HIS A 190 7.11 10.62 19.78
CA HIS A 190 6.76 9.27 20.19
C HIS A 190 7.78 8.70 21.18
N LYS A 191 7.31 7.81 22.06
CA LYS A 191 8.15 7.11 23.06
C LYS A 191 8.24 5.61 22.82
N SER A 192 7.35 5.09 21.98
CA SER A 192 7.37 3.75 21.45
C SER A 192 7.53 3.82 19.93
N GLU A 193 7.91 2.71 19.31
CA GLU A 193 7.90 2.61 17.85
C GLU A 193 6.46 2.55 17.32
N GLY A 194 6.31 2.54 16.00
CA GLY A 194 4.99 2.46 15.38
C GLY A 194 5.07 2.19 13.89
N TYR A 195 3.91 1.95 13.32
CA TYR A 195 3.71 1.61 11.90
C TYR A 195 2.76 2.59 11.21
N ALA A 196 1.84 3.22 11.94
CA ALA A 196 0.84 4.14 11.37
C ALA A 196 1.45 5.49 10.93
N LEU A 197 1.39 5.78 9.62
CA LEU A 197 1.94 7.00 9.01
C LEU A 197 1.12 7.38 7.77
N ASP A 198 0.63 8.63 7.69
CA ASP A 198 -0.09 9.09 6.50
C ASP A 198 -0.01 10.61 6.26
N TRP A 199 0.09 10.98 4.98
CA TRP A 199 0.09 12.37 4.52
C TRP A 199 -1.32 12.81 4.12
N SER A 200 -1.74 13.99 4.56
CA SER A 200 -3.04 14.53 4.18
C SER A 200 -3.07 14.86 2.68
N PRO A 201 -3.96 14.25 1.88
CA PRO A 201 -4.10 14.60 0.47
C PRO A 201 -4.70 16.00 0.28
N LEU A 202 -5.30 16.55 1.33
CA LEU A 202 -6.00 17.85 1.32
C LEU A 202 -5.18 18.99 1.93
N TYR A 203 -3.91 18.73 2.30
CA TYR A 203 -3.02 19.76 2.83
C TYR A 203 -1.73 19.85 1.98
N PRO A 204 -1.72 20.68 0.92
CA PRO A 204 -0.72 20.56 -0.15
C PRO A 204 0.73 20.77 0.28
N LEU A 205 0.98 21.58 1.31
CA LEU A 205 2.34 21.81 1.82
C LEU A 205 2.91 20.61 2.63
N GLY A 206 2.04 19.71 3.10
CA GLY A 206 2.39 18.58 3.94
C GLY A 206 1.78 18.70 5.34
N LYS A 207 0.95 17.71 5.69
CA LYS A 207 0.42 17.50 7.03
C LYS A 207 0.39 16.01 7.31
N LEU A 208 1.12 15.59 8.33
CA LEU A 208 1.46 14.21 8.60
C LEU A 208 0.73 13.73 9.86
N LEU A 209 0.13 12.54 9.78
CA LEU A 209 -0.32 11.76 10.93
C LEU A 209 0.72 10.69 11.26
N THR A 210 0.96 10.47 12.54
CA THR A 210 1.83 9.41 13.06
C THR A 210 1.17 8.75 14.26
N GLY A 211 1.17 7.42 14.33
CA GLY A 211 0.64 6.62 15.45
C GLY A 211 1.67 5.61 15.96
N ASP A 212 1.74 5.40 17.27
CA ASP A 212 2.67 4.44 17.90
C ASP A 212 1.99 3.25 18.57
N ASN A 213 2.84 2.33 19.04
CA ASN A 213 2.45 1.11 19.75
C ASN A 213 1.80 1.39 21.13
N ASP A 214 1.89 2.62 21.65
CA ASP A 214 1.23 3.05 22.90
C ASP A 214 -0.18 3.62 22.65
N GLY A 215 -0.69 3.59 21.41
CA GLY A 215 -2.00 4.11 21.06
C GLY A 215 -2.03 5.64 20.89
N LEU A 216 -0.87 6.30 20.84
CA LEU A 216 -0.78 7.76 20.75
C LEU A 216 -0.67 8.21 19.30
N ILE A 217 -1.50 9.19 18.93
CA ILE A 217 -1.51 9.75 17.58
C ILE A 217 -1.10 11.23 17.63
N TYR A 218 -0.20 11.64 16.74
CA TYR A 218 0.24 13.03 16.60
C TYR A 218 -0.04 13.56 15.19
N VAL A 219 -0.22 14.89 15.12
CA VAL A 219 -0.33 15.64 13.88
C VAL A 219 0.86 16.58 13.77
N THR A 220 1.57 16.54 12.65
CA THR A 220 2.65 17.47 12.32
C THR A 220 2.32 18.22 11.04
N THR A 221 2.36 19.55 11.09
CA THR A 221 2.04 20.40 9.93
C THR A 221 3.29 21.12 9.44
N ARG A 222 3.51 21.12 8.12
CA ARG A 222 4.52 21.96 7.50
C ARG A 222 4.01 23.40 7.36
N SER A 223 4.81 24.34 7.84
CA SER A 223 4.60 25.78 7.68
C SER A 223 5.01 26.24 6.27
N GLU A 224 4.50 27.40 5.84
CA GLU A 224 4.87 28.03 4.57
C GLU A 224 6.37 28.32 4.45
N GLY A 225 7.04 28.59 5.58
CA GLY A 225 8.49 28.79 5.64
C GLY A 225 9.31 27.49 5.57
N GLY A 226 8.67 26.33 5.37
CA GLY A 226 9.32 25.02 5.29
C GLY A 226 9.62 24.35 6.63
N GLY A 227 9.38 25.04 7.76
CA GLY A 227 9.51 24.48 9.10
C GLY A 227 8.37 23.53 9.46
N TRP A 228 8.58 22.68 10.46
CA TRP A 228 7.64 21.64 10.88
C TRP A 228 7.16 21.90 12.31
N VAL A 229 5.85 21.79 12.54
CA VAL A 229 5.23 21.99 13.85
C VAL A 229 4.39 20.78 14.20
N THR A 230 4.80 20.06 15.25
CA THR A 230 4.03 18.97 15.84
C THR A 230 3.16 19.50 16.96
N ASP A 231 1.89 19.11 16.97
CA ASP A 231 1.00 19.38 18.10
C ASP A 231 1.48 18.67 19.37
N SER A 232 1.66 19.42 20.47
CA SER A 232 2.25 18.87 21.70
C SER A 232 1.36 17.90 22.48
N ARG A 233 0.08 17.78 22.13
CA ARG A 233 -0.89 16.93 22.84
C ARG A 233 -1.32 15.79 21.91
N PRO A 234 -1.09 14.51 22.23
CA PRO A 234 -1.57 13.43 21.37
C PRO A 234 -3.10 13.35 21.34
N PHE A 235 -3.64 12.72 20.30
CA PHE A 235 -4.96 12.11 20.35
C PHE A 235 -4.83 10.79 21.12
N VAL A 236 -5.78 10.55 22.03
CA VAL A 236 -5.75 9.41 22.95
C VAL A 236 -7.13 8.77 22.96
N GLY A 237 -7.17 7.47 22.68
CA GLY A 237 -8.43 6.71 22.67
C GLY A 237 -8.25 5.22 22.37
N HIS A 238 -7.22 4.83 21.62
CA HIS A 238 -6.83 3.42 21.49
C HIS A 238 -6.22 2.91 22.80
N SER A 239 -6.45 1.63 23.09
CA SER A 239 -5.87 0.94 24.26
C SER A 239 -4.70 0.03 23.90
N SER A 240 -4.34 -0.04 22.62
CA SER A 240 -3.21 -0.81 22.09
C SER A 240 -2.59 -0.06 20.90
N SER A 241 -1.65 -0.70 20.21
CA SER A 241 -0.92 -0.18 19.06
C SER A 241 -1.84 0.39 17.97
N VAL A 242 -1.45 1.52 17.39
CA VAL A 242 -2.07 2.05 16.17
C VAL A 242 -1.33 1.49 14.97
N GLU A 243 -1.94 0.54 14.29
CA GLU A 243 -1.31 -0.19 13.17
C GLU A 243 -1.47 0.56 11.85
N GLU A 244 -2.63 1.22 11.63
CA GLU A 244 -2.89 2.00 10.43
C GLU A 244 -3.57 3.34 10.75
N ILE A 245 -3.28 4.36 9.94
CA ILE A 245 -3.92 5.67 10.04
C ILE A 245 -4.08 6.27 8.65
N GLN A 246 -5.25 6.84 8.35
CA GLN A 246 -5.45 7.53 7.07
C GLN A 246 -6.26 8.81 7.26
N TRP A 247 -5.79 9.89 6.66
CA TRP A 247 -6.58 11.09 6.46
C TRP A 247 -7.81 10.76 5.60
N SER A 248 -8.91 11.42 5.89
CA SER A 248 -10.06 11.37 5.02
C SER A 248 -9.70 11.94 3.63
N PRO A 249 -10.08 11.25 2.55
CA PRO A 249 -9.82 11.72 1.18
C PRO A 249 -10.63 12.98 0.81
N ASN A 250 -11.72 13.27 1.53
CA ASN A 250 -12.63 14.39 1.23
C ASN A 250 -12.80 15.40 2.38
N GLU A 251 -12.45 15.05 3.62
CA GLU A 251 -12.60 15.93 4.79
C GLU A 251 -11.24 16.30 5.41
N LYS A 252 -10.77 17.52 5.12
CA LYS A 252 -9.41 18.02 5.48
C LYS A 252 -8.99 17.95 6.97
N ASN A 253 -9.94 17.71 7.87
CA ASN A 253 -9.73 17.69 9.31
C ASN A 253 -10.05 16.33 9.94
N VAL A 254 -10.51 15.37 9.14
CA VAL A 254 -10.96 14.08 9.61
C VAL A 254 -9.92 13.03 9.23
N PHE A 255 -9.72 12.07 10.11
CA PHE A 255 -8.90 10.89 9.83
C PHE A 255 -9.49 9.68 10.56
N ALA A 256 -9.10 8.50 10.13
CA ALA A 256 -9.45 7.23 10.75
C ALA A 256 -8.18 6.51 11.19
N SER A 257 -8.28 5.67 12.21
CA SER A 257 -7.20 4.81 12.66
C SER A 257 -7.70 3.42 13.00
N ALA A 258 -6.85 2.43 12.76
CA ALA A 258 -7.06 1.02 13.07
C ALA A 258 -6.01 0.56 14.10
N SER A 259 -6.38 -0.41 14.94
CA SER A 259 -5.56 -0.78 16.10
C SER A 259 -5.66 -2.25 16.47
N SER A 260 -4.59 -2.72 17.12
CA SER A 260 -4.53 -3.99 17.84
C SER A 260 -5.58 -4.15 18.95
N ASP A 261 -6.31 -3.10 19.35
CA ASP A 261 -7.45 -3.25 20.27
C ASP A 261 -8.74 -3.78 19.59
N GLY A 262 -8.66 -4.07 18.29
CA GLY A 262 -9.76 -4.56 17.46
C GLY A 262 -10.76 -3.48 17.07
N THR A 263 -10.39 -2.20 17.22
CA THR A 263 -11.26 -1.06 16.92
C THR A 263 -10.78 -0.23 15.74
N VAL A 264 -11.74 0.35 15.03
CA VAL A 264 -11.53 1.49 14.13
C VAL A 264 -12.16 2.71 14.77
N LYS A 265 -11.42 3.82 14.72
CA LYS A 265 -11.86 5.10 15.30
C LYS A 265 -11.78 6.20 14.25
N VAL A 266 -12.76 7.10 14.25
CA VAL A 266 -12.77 8.31 13.40
C VAL A 266 -12.60 9.54 14.28
N TRP A 267 -11.77 10.46 13.82
CA TRP A 267 -11.28 11.59 14.61
C TRP A 267 -11.49 12.90 13.85
N ASP A 268 -11.60 14.00 14.60
CA ASP A 268 -11.59 15.35 14.05
C ASP A 268 -10.49 16.16 14.75
N VAL A 269 -9.51 16.64 13.99
CA VAL A 269 -8.37 17.39 14.55
C VAL A 269 -8.77 18.74 15.14
N ARG A 270 -9.95 19.25 14.82
CA ARG A 270 -10.51 20.47 15.43
C ARG A 270 -11.04 20.22 16.85
N SER A 271 -11.30 18.96 17.20
CA SER A 271 -11.87 18.60 18.49
C SER A 271 -10.88 18.88 19.63
N LYS A 272 -11.25 19.82 20.51
CA LYS A 272 -10.45 20.17 21.70
C LYS A 272 -10.30 19.01 22.68
N SER A 273 -11.24 18.07 22.69
CA SER A 273 -11.16 16.88 23.56
C SER A 273 -10.06 15.93 23.09
N ARG A 274 -9.73 15.93 21.77
CA ARG A 274 -8.84 14.95 21.10
C ARG A 274 -9.22 13.50 21.38
N LYS A 275 -10.52 13.27 21.58
CA LYS A 275 -11.16 11.96 21.67
C LYS A 275 -11.76 11.60 20.31
N PRO A 276 -11.93 10.31 20.01
CA PRO A 276 -12.58 9.88 18.79
C PRO A 276 -14.02 10.40 18.73
N ALA A 277 -14.46 10.79 17.54
CA ALA A 277 -15.85 11.11 17.26
C ALA A 277 -16.70 9.83 17.08
N VAL A 278 -16.06 8.78 16.55
CA VAL A 278 -16.65 7.46 16.33
C VAL A 278 -15.66 6.42 16.85
N ASP A 279 -16.16 5.42 17.57
CA ASP A 279 -15.38 4.35 18.20
C ASP A 279 -16.14 3.03 18.02
N VAL A 280 -15.59 2.14 17.20
CA VAL A 280 -16.27 0.92 16.76
C VAL A 280 -15.34 -0.27 16.89
N LYS A 281 -15.74 -1.26 17.68
CA LYS A 281 -15.06 -2.57 17.72
C LYS A 281 -15.56 -3.40 16.54
N ILE A 282 -14.66 -3.69 15.60
CA ILE A 282 -14.97 -4.42 14.36
C ILE A 282 -14.40 -5.85 14.36
N SER A 283 -13.41 -6.13 15.21
CA SER A 283 -12.85 -7.47 15.39
C SER A 283 -12.52 -7.77 16.86
N ASN A 284 -12.35 -9.06 17.15
CA ASN A 284 -11.79 -9.58 18.40
C ASN A 284 -10.27 -9.80 18.33
N THR A 285 -9.68 -9.67 17.14
CA THR A 285 -8.24 -9.71 16.84
C THR A 285 -7.75 -8.31 16.46
N ASP A 286 -6.44 -8.19 16.23
CA ASP A 286 -5.81 -6.94 15.82
C ASP A 286 -6.28 -6.52 14.42
N ILE A 287 -6.56 -5.22 14.24
CA ILE A 287 -6.78 -4.66 12.91
C ILE A 287 -5.46 -4.07 12.43
N ASN A 288 -4.84 -4.76 11.48
CA ASN A 288 -3.47 -4.47 11.02
C ASN A 288 -3.45 -3.37 9.95
N VAL A 289 -4.46 -3.34 9.07
CA VAL A 289 -4.48 -2.45 7.91
C VAL A 289 -5.86 -1.90 7.60
N MET A 290 -5.89 -0.76 6.91
CA MET A 290 -7.11 -0.05 6.53
C MET A 290 -6.89 0.74 5.24
N SER A 291 -7.91 0.79 4.37
CA SER A 291 -7.93 1.62 3.17
C SER A 291 -9.24 2.39 3.06
N TRP A 292 -9.16 3.72 2.97
CA TRP A 292 -10.30 4.61 2.76
C TRP A 292 -10.53 4.84 1.28
N SER A 293 -11.72 4.47 0.79
CA SER A 293 -12.04 4.61 -0.64
C SER A 293 -11.97 6.08 -1.07
N LYS A 294 -11.18 6.33 -2.13
CA LYS A 294 -11.04 7.65 -2.78
C LYS A 294 -12.20 7.98 -3.73
N GLN A 295 -13.01 6.99 -4.08
CA GLN A 295 -14.17 7.18 -4.96
C GLN A 295 -15.47 7.26 -4.14
N THR A 296 -15.60 6.35 -3.17
CA THR A 296 -16.81 6.22 -2.35
C THR A 296 -16.45 6.52 -0.89
N PHE A 297 -16.34 7.80 -0.56
CA PHE A 297 -15.77 8.32 0.70
C PHE A 297 -16.41 7.84 2.02
N HIS A 298 -17.53 7.13 1.97
CA HIS A 298 -18.13 6.54 3.15
C HIS A 298 -17.71 5.08 3.38
N LEU A 299 -16.90 4.50 2.49
CA LEU A 299 -16.40 3.12 2.60
C LEU A 299 -14.97 3.08 3.14
N LEU A 300 -14.77 2.17 4.09
CA LEU A 300 -13.46 1.74 4.60
C LEU A 300 -13.32 0.24 4.36
N ALA A 301 -12.16 -0.20 3.88
CA ALA A 301 -11.77 -1.60 3.93
C ALA A 301 -10.77 -1.81 5.08
N THR A 302 -10.81 -2.95 5.76
CA THR A 302 -9.88 -3.30 6.84
C THR A 302 -9.45 -4.75 6.75
N GLY A 303 -8.22 -5.04 7.16
CA GLY A 303 -7.70 -6.41 7.30
C GLY A 303 -7.24 -6.68 8.74
N ALA A 304 -7.49 -7.90 9.21
CA ALA A 304 -7.22 -8.32 10.57
C ALA A 304 -6.13 -9.42 10.65
N ASP A 305 -5.68 -9.68 11.88
CA ASP A 305 -4.59 -10.62 12.16
C ASP A 305 -4.97 -12.10 11.97
N ASP A 306 -6.27 -12.42 11.97
CA ASP A 306 -6.79 -13.76 11.68
C ASP A 306 -7.03 -14.01 10.18
N GLY A 307 -6.58 -13.13 9.30
CA GLY A 307 -6.76 -13.26 7.85
C GLY A 307 -8.12 -12.81 7.33
N GLN A 308 -9.04 -12.44 8.21
CA GLN A 308 -10.31 -11.84 7.81
C GLN A 308 -10.10 -10.40 7.32
N TRP A 309 -10.82 -10.03 6.27
CA TRP A 309 -10.93 -8.65 5.84
C TRP A 309 -12.36 -8.30 5.48
N GLY A 310 -12.70 -7.02 5.52
CA GLY A 310 -14.07 -6.58 5.27
C GLY A 310 -14.18 -5.10 4.92
N VAL A 311 -15.39 -4.73 4.47
CA VAL A 311 -15.76 -3.39 4.03
C VAL A 311 -16.86 -2.84 4.93
N TRP A 312 -16.74 -1.56 5.30
CA TRP A 312 -17.59 -0.89 6.27
C TRP A 312 -18.16 0.40 5.69
N ASP A 313 -19.43 0.66 5.93
CA ASP A 313 -20.07 1.94 5.63
C ASP A 313 -20.13 2.83 6.88
N LEU A 314 -19.33 3.90 6.88
CA LEU A 314 -19.23 4.87 7.96
C LEU A 314 -20.57 5.51 8.33
N ARG A 315 -21.55 5.56 7.41
CA ARG A 315 -22.89 6.13 7.66
C ARG A 315 -23.74 5.22 8.55
N GLN A 316 -23.37 3.95 8.68
CA GLN A 316 -24.03 2.97 9.54
C GLN A 316 -23.49 3.00 10.97
N TRP A 317 -22.33 3.62 11.20
CA TRP A 317 -21.73 3.76 12.54
C TRP A 317 -22.38 4.86 13.38
N LYS A 318 -23.67 4.67 13.66
CA LYS A 318 -24.47 5.56 14.50
C LYS A 318 -24.61 4.95 15.90
N PRO A 319 -24.52 5.75 16.96
CA PRO A 319 -24.87 5.27 18.29
C PRO A 319 -26.35 4.87 18.31
N GLU A 320 -26.64 3.62 18.66
CA GLU A 320 -28.02 3.17 18.89
C GLU A 320 -28.64 4.01 20.02
N PRO A 321 -29.87 4.54 19.87
CA PRO A 321 -30.58 5.19 20.97
C PRO A 321 -30.98 4.13 22.02
N SER A 322 -30.06 3.80 22.93
CA SER A 322 -30.31 2.79 23.97
C SER A 322 -30.89 3.42 25.25
N ASN A 323 -31.98 2.84 25.75
CA ASN A 323 -32.51 3.08 27.10
C ASN A 323 -31.64 2.38 28.20
N SER A 324 -30.51 1.77 27.83
CA SER A 324 -29.69 0.90 28.68
C SER A 324 -28.29 1.44 29.00
N GLY A 325 -27.98 2.69 28.65
CA GLY A 325 -26.75 3.36 29.08
C GLY A 325 -25.44 2.86 28.45
N SER A 326 -25.48 1.86 27.57
CA SER A 326 -24.35 1.50 26.71
C SER A 326 -24.51 2.17 25.34
N SER A 327 -23.56 3.05 25.01
CA SER A 327 -23.48 3.79 23.74
C SER A 327 -22.60 3.09 22.71
N GLN A 328 -22.54 1.76 22.72
CA GLN A 328 -21.71 1.01 21.79
C GLN A 328 -22.36 0.94 20.41
N ILE A 329 -21.60 1.29 19.38
CA ILE A 329 -22.00 1.17 17.97
C ILE A 329 -21.89 -0.31 17.60
N LYS A 330 -22.95 -0.88 17.03
CA LYS A 330 -22.90 -2.23 16.44
C LYS A 330 -22.27 -2.13 15.06
N ALA A 331 -21.13 -2.79 14.86
CA ALA A 331 -20.51 -2.89 13.55
C ALA A 331 -21.19 -3.98 12.73
N GLU A 332 -21.67 -3.64 11.54
CA GLU A 332 -22.08 -4.60 10.52
C GLU A 332 -21.26 -4.31 9.27
N ALA A 333 -20.55 -5.32 8.78
CA ALA A 333 -19.78 -5.22 7.56
C ALA A 333 -20.72 -5.24 6.35
N VAL A 334 -20.45 -4.41 5.34
CA VAL A 334 -21.13 -4.46 4.03
C VAL A 334 -20.70 -5.71 3.26
N ALA A 335 -19.42 -6.08 3.38
CA ALA A 335 -18.86 -7.31 2.87
C ALA A 335 -17.78 -7.81 3.85
N SER A 336 -17.64 -9.12 3.98
CA SER A 336 -16.65 -9.76 4.86
C SER A 336 -16.19 -11.05 4.21
N PHE A 337 -14.87 -11.27 4.21
CA PHE A 337 -14.25 -12.39 3.54
C PHE A 337 -13.28 -13.10 4.49
N ASP A 338 -13.43 -14.41 4.56
CA ASP A 338 -12.60 -15.33 5.33
C ASP A 338 -11.93 -16.30 4.35
N PHE A 339 -10.89 -15.81 3.68
CA PHE A 339 -10.17 -16.52 2.62
C PHE A 339 -8.69 -16.72 2.95
N HIS A 340 -8.04 -15.67 3.44
CA HIS A 340 -6.64 -15.72 3.85
C HIS A 340 -6.50 -16.47 5.17
N THR A 341 -5.40 -17.20 5.33
CA THR A 341 -5.20 -18.11 6.48
C THR A 341 -4.22 -17.58 7.52
N GLU A 342 -3.64 -16.41 7.28
CA GLU A 342 -2.60 -15.76 8.06
C GLU A 342 -2.88 -14.24 8.06
N PRO A 343 -2.20 -13.43 8.90
CA PRO A 343 -2.47 -12.00 9.03
C PRO A 343 -2.51 -11.23 7.71
N ILE A 344 -3.51 -10.37 7.54
CA ILE A 344 -3.53 -9.42 6.42
C ILE A 344 -2.42 -8.38 6.62
N THR A 345 -1.54 -8.23 5.63
CA THR A 345 -0.36 -7.36 5.66
C THR A 345 -0.55 -6.06 4.89
N SER A 346 -1.44 -6.02 3.89
CA SER A 346 -1.76 -4.82 3.12
C SER A 346 -3.17 -4.90 2.55
N ILE A 347 -3.85 -3.77 2.42
CA ILE A 347 -5.14 -3.66 1.74
C ILE A 347 -5.26 -2.31 1.06
N GLU A 348 -5.69 -2.28 -0.20
CA GLU A 348 -5.93 -1.02 -0.93
C GLU A 348 -7.14 -1.11 -1.87
N TRP A 349 -8.03 -0.12 -1.76
CA TRP A 349 -8.99 0.19 -2.82
C TRP A 349 -8.26 0.56 -4.10
N HIS A 350 -8.80 0.10 -5.23
CA HIS A 350 -8.33 0.58 -6.52
C HIS A 350 -8.50 2.11 -6.63
N PRO A 351 -7.52 2.85 -7.18
CA PRO A 351 -7.52 4.30 -7.12
C PRO A 351 -8.64 4.97 -7.93
N THR A 352 -9.17 4.29 -8.95
CA THR A 352 -10.19 4.83 -9.87
C THR A 352 -11.40 3.93 -10.05
N ASP A 353 -11.47 2.80 -9.35
CA ASP A 353 -12.56 1.84 -9.42
C ASP A 353 -13.05 1.61 -7.99
N ASP A 354 -14.35 1.76 -7.76
CA ASP A 354 -14.94 1.72 -6.43
C ASP A 354 -15.46 0.35 -6.01
N SER A 355 -15.33 -0.68 -6.87
CA SER A 355 -15.63 -2.07 -6.51
C SER A 355 -14.38 -2.93 -6.32
N VAL A 356 -13.21 -2.50 -6.82
CA VAL A 356 -12.00 -3.32 -6.81
C VAL A 356 -11.12 -3.08 -5.57
N VAL A 357 -10.66 -4.16 -4.92
CA VAL A 357 -9.76 -4.14 -3.77
C VAL A 357 -8.61 -5.13 -3.97
N ALA A 358 -7.39 -4.70 -3.65
CA ALA A 358 -6.22 -5.59 -3.54
C ALA A 358 -5.90 -5.86 -2.07
N VAL A 359 -5.60 -7.12 -1.74
CA VAL A 359 -5.28 -7.57 -0.38
C VAL A 359 -4.00 -8.41 -0.42
N SER A 360 -3.09 -8.25 0.53
CA SER A 360 -1.98 -9.21 0.73
C SER A 360 -1.96 -9.77 2.14
N SER A 361 -1.44 -10.98 2.28
CA SER A 361 -1.42 -11.71 3.54
C SER A 361 -0.06 -12.36 3.79
N ALA A 362 0.25 -12.59 5.06
CA ALA A 362 1.43 -13.34 5.49
C ALA A 362 1.42 -14.81 5.04
N ASP A 363 0.32 -15.30 4.46
CA ASP A 363 0.23 -16.60 3.77
C ASP A 363 0.97 -16.63 2.41
N ASN A 364 1.65 -15.54 2.04
CA ASN A 364 2.40 -15.35 0.79
C ASN A 364 1.52 -15.14 -0.44
N THR A 365 0.29 -14.65 -0.27
CA THR A 365 -0.60 -14.33 -1.38
C THR A 365 -0.98 -12.86 -1.43
N LEU A 366 -1.16 -12.37 -2.65
CA LEU A 366 -1.80 -11.11 -2.98
C LEU A 366 -3.01 -11.40 -3.85
N THR A 367 -4.18 -10.95 -3.44
CA THR A 367 -5.46 -11.24 -4.05
C THR A 367 -6.13 -9.98 -4.59
N LEU A 368 -6.82 -10.11 -5.72
CA LEU A 368 -7.64 -9.05 -6.31
C LEU A 368 -9.10 -9.44 -6.21
N TRP A 369 -9.94 -8.48 -5.83
CA TRP A 369 -11.35 -8.69 -5.57
C TRP A 369 -12.17 -7.66 -6.31
N ASP A 370 -13.31 -8.06 -6.85
CA ASP A 370 -14.34 -7.16 -7.37
C ASP A 370 -15.65 -7.39 -6.62
N LEU A 371 -16.00 -6.39 -5.81
CA LEU A 371 -17.18 -6.40 -4.94
C LEU A 371 -18.50 -6.22 -5.71
N ALA A 372 -18.45 -5.93 -7.01
CA ALA A 372 -19.64 -5.85 -7.86
C ALA A 372 -20.04 -7.21 -8.45
N VAL A 373 -19.19 -8.23 -8.33
CA VAL A 373 -19.47 -9.58 -8.85
C VAL A 373 -20.51 -10.27 -7.98
N GLU A 374 -21.58 -10.72 -8.64
CA GLU A 374 -22.65 -11.55 -8.09
C GLU A 374 -22.83 -12.72 -9.06
N LEU A 375 -22.68 -13.97 -8.59
CA LEU A 375 -22.93 -15.14 -9.44
C LEU A 375 -24.42 -15.26 -9.73
N ASP A 376 -24.76 -15.61 -10.96
CA ASP A 376 -26.10 -16.10 -11.27
C ASP A 376 -26.25 -17.61 -11.01
N ASP A 377 -27.50 -18.09 -11.05
CA ASP A 377 -27.86 -19.47 -10.75
C ASP A 377 -27.28 -20.50 -11.75
N GLU A 378 -26.84 -20.07 -12.93
CA GLU A 378 -26.27 -20.93 -13.98
C GLU A 378 -24.74 -21.06 -13.82
N GLU A 379 -24.02 -19.95 -13.60
CA GLU A 379 -22.57 -19.94 -13.36
C GLU A 379 -22.19 -20.72 -12.08
N SER A 380 -23.00 -20.61 -11.03
CA SER A 380 -22.84 -21.36 -9.78
C SER A 380 -22.81 -22.89 -9.95
N ARG A 381 -23.36 -23.42 -11.07
CA ARG A 381 -23.41 -24.87 -11.35
C ARG A 381 -22.17 -25.37 -12.09
N GLU A 382 -21.47 -24.49 -12.79
CA GLU A 382 -20.24 -24.83 -13.53
C GLU A 382 -19.01 -24.85 -12.60
N GLU A 383 -19.08 -24.16 -11.47
CA GLU A 383 -18.05 -24.11 -10.41
C GLU A 383 -17.99 -25.36 -9.50
N ALA A 384 -18.32 -26.54 -10.02
CA ALA A 384 -18.32 -27.78 -9.24
C ALA A 384 -16.91 -28.12 -8.69
N GLY A 385 -16.64 -27.70 -7.45
CA GLY A 385 -15.33 -27.84 -6.77
C GLY A 385 -14.75 -26.53 -6.21
N LEU A 386 -15.38 -25.38 -6.45
CA LEU A 386 -14.95 -24.05 -5.98
C LEU A 386 -15.92 -23.40 -4.99
N ALA A 387 -16.88 -24.14 -4.43
CA ALA A 387 -17.94 -23.59 -3.57
C ALA A 387 -17.48 -22.78 -2.33
N ASP A 388 -16.24 -22.97 -1.87
CA ASP A 388 -15.61 -22.24 -0.77
C ASP A 388 -14.66 -21.11 -1.23
N VAL A 389 -14.53 -20.88 -2.54
CA VAL A 389 -13.90 -19.66 -3.10
C VAL A 389 -15.00 -18.62 -3.29
N PRO A 390 -14.87 -17.41 -2.70
CA PRO A 390 -15.85 -16.37 -2.94
C PRO A 390 -15.82 -15.91 -4.40
N SER A 391 -16.99 -15.69 -5.00
CA SER A 391 -17.10 -15.25 -6.40
C SER A 391 -16.45 -13.91 -6.70
N GLN A 392 -16.33 -13.06 -5.68
CA GLN A 392 -15.67 -11.76 -5.79
C GLN A 392 -14.15 -11.88 -5.95
N LEU A 393 -13.54 -13.04 -5.68
CA LEU A 393 -12.10 -13.25 -5.86
C LEU A 393 -11.76 -13.37 -7.35
N LEU A 394 -11.11 -12.34 -7.91
CA LEU A 394 -10.71 -12.31 -9.32
C LEU A 394 -9.35 -12.96 -9.59
N PHE A 395 -8.42 -12.85 -8.65
CA PHE A 395 -7.04 -13.24 -8.90
C PHE A 395 -6.27 -13.59 -7.63
N VAL A 396 -5.33 -14.52 -7.73
CA VAL A 396 -4.36 -14.87 -6.67
C VAL A 396 -2.96 -14.84 -7.25
N HIS A 397 -2.12 -13.95 -6.73
CA HIS A 397 -0.70 -13.86 -7.01
C HIS A 397 0.10 -14.41 -5.82
N TYR A 398 1.04 -15.31 -6.05
CA TYR A 398 1.96 -15.77 -5.01
C TYR A 398 3.20 -14.87 -4.93
N MET A 399 3.47 -14.35 -3.73
CA MET A 399 4.68 -13.60 -3.43
C MET A 399 5.16 -13.95 -2.02
N GLU A 400 6.34 -14.57 -1.94
CA GLU A 400 6.97 -14.96 -0.67
C GLU A 400 7.18 -13.74 0.25
N LEU A 401 6.76 -13.88 1.50
CA LEU A 401 6.89 -12.90 2.59
C LEU A 401 6.38 -11.51 2.21
N VAL A 402 5.29 -11.41 1.43
CA VAL A 402 4.67 -10.14 1.04
C VAL A 402 4.34 -9.26 2.26
N LYS A 403 4.72 -7.98 2.19
CA LYS A 403 4.60 -7.02 3.30
C LYS A 403 3.67 -5.87 3.00
N GLU A 404 3.76 -5.31 1.81
CA GLU A 404 2.98 -4.14 1.40
C GLU A 404 2.72 -4.21 -0.10
N LEU A 405 1.57 -3.71 -0.54
CA LEU A 405 1.19 -3.53 -1.94
C LEU A 405 0.69 -2.11 -2.16
N HIS A 406 0.91 -1.60 -3.37
CA HIS A 406 0.35 -0.35 -3.84
C HIS A 406 -0.13 -0.45 -5.28
N TRP A 407 -1.31 0.11 -5.56
CA TRP A 407 -1.74 0.36 -6.94
C TRP A 407 -0.90 1.47 -7.57
N GLN A 408 -0.41 1.25 -8.79
CA GLN A 408 0.24 2.31 -9.56
C GLN A 408 -0.81 3.20 -10.24
N GLU A 409 -1.17 4.32 -9.62
CA GLU A 409 -2.23 5.22 -10.07
C GLU A 409 -2.07 5.71 -11.53
N GLN A 410 -0.83 5.84 -12.03
CA GLN A 410 -0.58 6.29 -13.40
C GLN A 410 -0.66 5.16 -14.45
N MET A 411 -0.74 3.90 -14.02
CA MET A 411 -0.77 2.71 -14.88
C MET A 411 -1.92 1.79 -14.44
N PRO A 412 -3.15 1.99 -14.97
CA PRO A 412 -4.32 1.23 -14.56
C PRO A 412 -4.10 -0.29 -14.61
N GLY A 413 -4.53 -0.99 -13.56
CA GLY A 413 -4.36 -2.43 -13.39
C GLY A 413 -2.97 -2.88 -12.93
N THR A 414 -2.01 -1.96 -12.77
CA THR A 414 -0.65 -2.30 -12.33
C THR A 414 -0.53 -2.22 -10.81
N ILE A 415 0.06 -3.25 -10.22
CA ILE A 415 0.41 -3.31 -8.80
C ILE A 415 1.92 -3.42 -8.67
N MET A 416 2.45 -2.70 -7.67
CA MET A 416 3.77 -2.98 -7.12
C MET A 416 3.57 -3.55 -5.72
N ALA A 417 4.41 -4.51 -5.34
CA ALA A 417 4.40 -5.10 -4.00
C ALA A 417 5.83 -5.39 -3.54
N THR A 418 6.04 -5.45 -2.23
CA THR A 418 7.33 -5.79 -1.63
C THR A 418 7.23 -7.06 -0.78
N GLY A 419 8.29 -7.87 -0.78
CA GLY A 419 8.35 -9.13 -0.04
C GLY A 419 9.76 -9.70 0.02
N GLY A 420 9.87 -11.00 0.28
CA GLY A 420 11.16 -11.68 0.52
C GLY A 420 12.15 -11.60 -0.64
N ASN A 421 11.65 -11.56 -1.88
CA ASN A 421 12.48 -11.56 -3.10
C ASN A 421 12.71 -10.16 -3.70
N GLY A 422 12.31 -9.10 -2.99
CA GLY A 422 12.39 -7.71 -3.44
C GLY A 422 11.02 -7.16 -3.86
N PHE A 423 10.98 -6.46 -4.99
CA PHE A 423 9.77 -5.83 -5.52
C PHE A 423 9.18 -6.64 -6.67
N GLY A 424 7.91 -7.03 -6.54
CA GLY A 424 7.10 -7.53 -7.65
C GLY A 424 6.36 -6.36 -8.31
N VAL A 425 6.41 -6.25 -9.63
CA VAL A 425 5.60 -5.31 -10.41
C VAL A 425 4.86 -6.09 -11.48
N PHE A 426 3.54 -6.11 -11.40
CA PHE A 426 2.72 -6.92 -12.28
C PHE A 426 1.41 -6.26 -12.66
N LYS A 427 0.87 -6.71 -13.78
CA LYS A 427 -0.47 -6.39 -14.26
C LYS A 427 -1.13 -7.68 -14.73
N THR A 428 -2.29 -7.98 -14.17
CA THR A 428 -3.05 -9.17 -14.53
C THR A 428 -3.89 -8.90 -15.78
N ILE A 429 -4.47 -9.93 -16.37
CA ILE A 429 -5.45 -9.77 -17.47
C ILE A 429 -6.84 -9.34 -16.98
N SER A 430 -7.09 -9.42 -15.67
CA SER A 430 -8.41 -9.24 -15.07
C SER A 430 -8.71 -7.81 -14.61
N VAL A 431 -7.68 -6.96 -14.41
CA VAL A 431 -7.82 -5.59 -13.88
C VAL A 431 -7.01 -4.57 -14.68
#